data_AF-A0A7Y6PVG4-F1
#
_entry.id   AF-A0A7Y6PVG4-F1
#
_cell.length_a   1.000
_cell.length_b   1.000
_cell.length_c   1.000
_cell.angle_alpha   90.00
_cell.angle_beta   90.00
_cell.angle_gamma   90.00
#
_symmetry.space_group_name_H-M   'P 1'
#
loop_
_entity.id
_entity.type
_entity.pdbx_description
1 polymer ?
#
loop_
_entity_poly.entity_id
_entity_poly.type
_entity_poly.pdbx_seq_one_letter_code
_entity_poly.pdbx_strand_id
1 'polypeptide(L)'
;MDKPVELPEQVRGAINYAVLTAELSGAGINARREDGLVKLVPWGEIVGVVARRLPAAAPYDGATIVDVVSTAGATLRIVPWTQIKGHPFAESIVARARQLVHIIAAQSLDARLDGSTKLFADSEGQATQLPDTAALALHDQKLA
;
A
#
# COMPACT_ATOMS: atom_id res chain seq x y z
N MET A 1 -12.99 11.26 16.93
CA MET A 1 -12.15 10.05 16.83
C MET A 1 -12.88 9.08 15.93
N ASP A 2 -12.55 9.09 14.64
CA ASP A 2 -13.10 8.08 13.74
C ASP A 2 -12.55 6.71 14.12
N LYS A 3 -13.48 5.75 14.19
CA LYS A 3 -13.21 4.34 14.50
C LYS A 3 -12.17 3.82 13.49
N PRO A 4 -11.17 3.01 13.90
CA PRO A 4 -10.33 2.34 12.92
C PRO A 4 -11.21 1.61 11.93
N VAL A 5 -10.99 1.86 10.63
CA VAL A 5 -11.73 1.17 9.56
C VAL A 5 -11.38 -0.31 9.67
N GLU A 6 -12.29 -1.09 10.23
CA GLU A 6 -12.15 -2.54 10.29
C GLU A 6 -12.20 -3.10 8.88
N LEU A 7 -11.28 -4.03 8.58
CA LEU A 7 -11.28 -4.82 7.35
C LEU A 7 -12.68 -5.44 7.16
N PRO A 8 -13.44 -5.06 6.12
CA PRO A 8 -14.74 -5.67 5.86
C PRO A 8 -14.59 -7.19 5.68
N GLU A 9 -15.51 -7.97 6.24
CA GLU A 9 -15.43 -9.43 6.18
C GLU A 9 -15.39 -9.95 4.74
N GLN A 10 -16.09 -9.29 3.84
CA GLN A 10 -16.17 -9.63 2.42
C GLN A 10 -14.84 -9.46 1.65
N VAL A 11 -13.88 -8.70 2.20
CA VAL A 11 -12.54 -8.53 1.59
C VAL A 11 -11.45 -9.31 2.33
N ARG A 12 -11.78 -9.97 3.44
CA ARG A 12 -10.84 -10.76 4.24
C ARG A 12 -10.28 -11.92 3.42
N GLY A 13 -8.96 -11.99 3.29
CA GLY A 13 -8.24 -12.99 2.51
C GLY A 13 -8.41 -12.87 1.00
N ALA A 14 -9.14 -11.86 0.50
CA ALA A 14 -9.41 -11.68 -0.92
C ALA A 14 -8.30 -10.90 -1.64
N ILE A 15 -7.47 -10.16 -0.90
CA ILE A 15 -6.40 -9.32 -1.43
C ILE A 15 -5.05 -9.90 -1.04
N ASN A 16 -4.31 -10.41 -2.03
CA ASN A 16 -2.96 -10.91 -1.81
C ASN A 16 -2.06 -9.80 -1.27
N TYR A 17 -1.09 -10.19 -0.43
CA TYR A 17 -0.10 -9.30 0.17
C TYR A 17 -0.68 -8.22 1.09
N ALA A 18 -1.97 -8.27 1.42
CA ALA A 18 -2.65 -7.28 2.25
C ALA A 18 -1.99 -7.16 3.62
N VAL A 19 -1.66 -5.94 4.01
CA VAL A 19 -1.08 -5.63 5.32
C VAL A 19 -2.19 -5.31 6.31
N LEU A 20 -2.15 -5.97 7.47
CA LEU A 20 -3.05 -5.69 8.60
C LEU A 20 -2.52 -4.53 9.44
N THR A 21 -1.24 -4.60 9.80
CA THR A 21 -0.58 -3.58 10.61
C THR A 21 0.79 -3.24 10.04
N ALA A 22 1.16 -1.97 10.04
CA ALA A 22 2.47 -1.49 9.66
C ALA A 22 2.98 -0.47 10.69
N GLU A 23 4.27 -0.53 11.00
CA GLU A 23 4.97 0.46 11.80
C GLU A 23 6.16 1.00 11.02
N LEU A 24 6.16 2.31 10.80
CA LEU A 24 7.26 3.01 10.14
C LEU A 24 8.28 3.40 11.21
N SER A 25 9.54 3.03 10.98
CA SER A 25 10.66 3.33 11.88
C SER A 25 11.86 3.84 11.09
N GLY A 26 12.92 4.26 11.77
CA GLY A 26 14.18 4.62 11.11
C GLY A 26 14.83 3.46 10.33
N ALA A 27 14.52 2.21 10.69
CA ALA A 27 15.08 1.03 10.03
C ALA A 27 14.32 0.61 8.77
N GLY A 28 13.02 0.94 8.66
CA GLY A 28 12.17 0.45 7.58
C GLY A 28 10.70 0.37 7.99
N ILE A 29 9.96 -0.43 7.22
CA ILE A 29 8.56 -0.76 7.45
C ILE A 29 8.48 -2.13 8.12
N ASN A 30 8.09 -2.18 9.39
CA ASN A 30 7.74 -3.45 10.04
C ASN A 30 6.26 -3.74 9.77
N ALA A 31 5.97 -4.80 9.02
CA ALA A 31 4.63 -5.10 8.57
C ALA A 31 4.19 -6.52 8.95
N ARG A 32 2.91 -6.66 9.29
CA ARG A 32 2.22 -7.94 9.42
C ARG A 32 1.15 -8.05 8.33
N ARG A 33 1.28 -9.06 7.48
CA ARG A 33 0.31 -9.40 6.44
C ARG A 33 -0.80 -10.28 6.97
N GLU A 34 -1.89 -10.32 6.19
CA GLU A 34 -3.05 -11.14 6.48
C GLU A 34 -2.76 -12.65 6.42
N ASP A 35 -1.84 -13.06 5.55
CA ASP A 35 -1.36 -14.45 5.45
C ASP A 35 -0.39 -14.87 6.57
N GLY A 36 -0.16 -14.00 7.55
CA GLY A 36 0.69 -14.27 8.70
C GLY A 36 2.17 -13.91 8.50
N LEU A 37 2.60 -13.45 7.31
CA LEU A 37 3.97 -12.98 7.13
C LEU A 37 4.22 -11.74 8.01
N VAL A 38 5.21 -11.82 8.88
CA VAL A 38 5.73 -10.70 9.67
C VAL A 38 7.14 -10.41 9.21
N LYS A 39 7.40 -9.19 8.73
CA LYS A 39 8.70 -8.83 8.16
C LYS A 39 9.00 -7.35 8.29
N LEU A 40 10.26 -7.06 8.60
CA LEU A 40 10.85 -5.74 8.39
C LEU A 40 11.30 -5.64 6.93
N VAL A 41 10.81 -4.63 6.23
CA VAL A 41 11.29 -4.23 4.90
C VAL A 41 12.17 -2.99 5.09
N PRO A 42 13.52 -3.12 4.99
CA PRO A 42 14.43 -2.00 5.13
C PRO A 42 14.22 -0.97 4.01
N TRP A 43 14.43 0.31 4.32
CA TRP A 43 14.28 1.39 3.33
C TRP A 43 15.16 1.17 2.08
N GLY A 44 16.41 0.73 2.28
CA GLY A 44 17.36 0.45 1.19
C GLY A 44 17.03 -0.79 0.34
N GLU A 45 16.03 -1.60 0.74
CA GLU A 45 15.59 -2.76 -0.04
C GLU A 45 14.28 -2.48 -0.81
N ILE A 46 13.66 -1.32 -0.61
CA ILE A 46 12.48 -0.91 -1.37
C ILE A 46 12.92 -0.41 -2.73
N VAL A 47 12.46 -1.09 -3.79
CA VAL A 47 12.82 -0.80 -5.18
C VAL A 47 11.66 -0.22 -5.99
N GLY A 48 10.44 -0.27 -5.45
CA GLY A 48 9.26 0.25 -6.14
C GLY A 48 8.13 0.59 -5.20
N VAL A 49 7.42 1.67 -5.52
CA VAL A 49 6.19 2.07 -4.87
C VAL A 49 5.16 2.36 -5.94
N VAL A 50 3.97 1.79 -5.81
CA VAL A 50 2.89 1.98 -6.78
C VAL A 50 1.58 2.28 -6.07
N ALA A 51 0.98 3.43 -6.37
CA ALA A 51 -0.37 3.77 -5.92
C ALA A 51 -1.40 3.42 -6.99
N ARG A 52 -2.44 2.68 -6.61
CA ARG A 52 -3.49 2.22 -7.53
C ARG A 52 -4.83 2.08 -6.82
N ARG A 53 -5.88 1.78 -7.56
CA ARG A 53 -7.22 1.54 -7.03
C ARG A 53 -7.59 0.08 -7.16
N LEU A 54 -8.32 -0.45 -6.19
CA LEU A 54 -9.00 -1.72 -6.33
C LEU A 54 -10.17 -1.60 -7.33
N PRO A 55 -10.79 -2.71 -7.77
CA PRO A 55 -11.96 -2.66 -8.64
C PRO A 55 -13.07 -1.74 -8.10
N ALA A 56 -13.77 -1.04 -8.99
CA ALA A 56 -14.80 -0.06 -8.60
C ALA A 56 -16.07 -0.71 -8.02
N ALA A 57 -16.31 -1.99 -8.33
CA ALA A 57 -17.44 -2.72 -7.80
C ALA A 57 -17.22 -3.08 -6.32
N ALA A 58 -18.32 -3.18 -5.57
CA ALA A 58 -18.32 -3.77 -4.24
C ALA A 58 -17.66 -5.17 -4.29
N PRO A 59 -16.93 -5.57 -3.24
CA PRO A 59 -16.79 -4.91 -1.94
C PRO A 59 -15.62 -3.90 -1.85
N TYR A 60 -14.94 -3.58 -2.96
CA TYR A 60 -13.71 -2.79 -2.92
C TYR A 60 -13.92 -1.29 -3.14
N ASP A 61 -15.02 -0.90 -3.77
CA ASP A 61 -15.46 0.49 -3.99
C ASP A 61 -14.39 1.43 -4.57
N GLY A 62 -13.48 0.86 -5.38
CA GLY A 62 -12.41 1.65 -5.99
C GLY A 62 -11.38 2.18 -5.00
N ALA A 63 -11.23 1.55 -3.83
CA ALA A 63 -10.33 1.95 -2.77
C ALA A 63 -8.88 2.13 -3.25
N THR A 64 -8.24 3.21 -2.81
CA THR A 64 -6.80 3.45 -3.08
C THR A 64 -5.94 2.54 -2.21
N ILE A 65 -4.96 1.89 -2.83
CA ILE A 65 -3.95 1.03 -2.19
C ILE A 65 -2.55 1.48 -2.62
N VAL A 66 -1.55 1.12 -1.81
CA VAL A 66 -0.12 1.35 -2.11
C VAL A 66 0.62 0.03 -2.05
N ASP A 67 1.14 -0.41 -3.18
CA ASP A 67 2.03 -1.57 -3.27
C ASP A 67 3.47 -1.12 -3.06
N VAL A 68 4.17 -1.77 -2.13
CA VAL A 68 5.59 -1.61 -1.86
C VAL A 68 6.31 -2.87 -2.29
N VAL A 69 7.25 -2.72 -3.23
CA VAL A 69 8.03 -3.82 -3.80
C VAL A 69 9.45 -3.73 -3.23
N SER A 70 9.93 -4.86 -2.70
CA SER A 70 11.27 -4.95 -2.13
C SER A 70 12.07 -6.12 -2.71
N THR A 71 13.39 -5.97 -2.77
CA THR A 71 14.33 -7.06 -3.08
C THR A 71 14.46 -8.05 -1.93
N ALA A 72 13.95 -7.70 -0.75
CA ALA A 72 13.82 -8.57 0.42
C ALA A 72 12.93 -9.80 0.17
N GLY A 73 12.24 -9.88 -0.98
CA GLY A 73 11.25 -10.92 -1.26
C GLY A 73 9.97 -10.72 -0.45
N ALA A 74 9.57 -9.46 -0.23
CA ALA A 74 8.32 -9.13 0.43
C ALA A 74 7.63 -7.96 -0.28
N THR A 75 6.56 -8.27 -1.01
CA THR A 75 5.58 -7.25 -1.39
C THR A 75 4.67 -6.97 -0.20
N LEU A 76 4.48 -5.69 0.08
CA LEU A 76 3.50 -5.20 1.03
C LEU A 76 2.42 -4.46 0.25
N ARG A 77 1.16 -4.85 0.41
CA ARG A 77 0.01 -4.13 -0.13
C ARG A 77 -0.70 -3.39 1.00
N ILE A 78 -0.43 -2.10 1.09
CA ILE A 78 -1.01 -1.21 2.09
C ILE A 78 -2.40 -0.79 1.61
N VAL A 79 -3.41 -1.23 2.34
CA VAL A 79 -4.84 -1.08 2.07
C VAL A 79 -5.49 -0.08 3.02
N PRO A 80 -6.69 0.48 2.71
CA PRO A 80 -7.34 1.50 3.54
C PRO A 80 -7.57 1.15 5.01
N TRP A 81 -7.68 -0.14 5.32
CA TRP A 81 -7.88 -0.66 6.68
C TRP A 81 -6.57 -1.11 7.35
N THR A 82 -5.43 -0.87 6.71
CA THR A 82 -4.13 -1.09 7.35
C THR A 82 -3.99 -0.13 8.53
N GLN A 83 -3.68 -0.67 9.71
CA GLN A 83 -3.34 0.16 10.87
C GLN A 83 -1.87 0.57 10.76
N ILE A 84 -1.61 1.85 10.51
CA ILE A 84 -0.26 2.37 10.32
C ILE A 84 0.15 3.20 11.54
N LYS A 85 1.33 2.91 12.10
CA LYS A 85 1.96 3.62 13.22
C LYS A 85 3.29 4.24 12.81
N GLY A 86 3.82 5.12 13.68
CA GLY A 86 5.16 5.71 13.53
C GLY A 86 5.19 7.08 12.86
N HIS A 87 4.03 7.61 12.42
CA HIS A 87 3.91 8.97 11.87
C HIS A 87 2.50 9.53 12.11
N PRO A 88 2.30 10.84 12.33
CA PRO A 88 0.98 11.46 12.29
C PRO A 88 0.44 11.41 10.85
N PHE A 89 -0.48 10.48 10.59
CA PHE A 89 -1.12 10.35 9.29
C PHE A 89 -2.40 11.18 9.21
N ALA A 90 -2.70 11.67 8.01
CA ALA A 90 -3.99 12.29 7.72
C ALA A 90 -5.17 11.33 8.01
N GLU A 91 -6.31 11.90 8.42
CA GLU A 91 -7.54 11.13 8.67
C GLU A 91 -8.15 10.57 7.37
N SER A 92 -8.01 11.31 6.26
CA SER A 92 -8.44 10.85 4.94
C SER A 92 -7.56 9.70 4.43
N ILE A 93 -8.18 8.58 4.07
CA ILE A 93 -7.53 7.38 3.51
C ILE A 93 -6.64 7.72 2.31
N VAL A 94 -7.12 8.56 1.39
CA VAL A 94 -6.41 8.89 0.15
C VAL A 94 -5.25 9.83 0.45
N ALA A 95 -5.46 10.82 1.33
CA ALA A 95 -4.38 11.71 1.77
C ALA A 95 -3.28 10.92 2.51
N ARG A 96 -3.68 9.94 3.35
CA ARG A 96 -2.77 9.02 4.03
C ARG A 96 -1.96 8.18 3.05
N ALA A 97 -2.58 7.67 1.99
CA ALA A 97 -1.88 6.93 0.94
C ALA A 97 -0.83 7.80 0.22
N ARG A 98 -1.15 9.07 -0.11
CA ARG A 98 -0.16 10.01 -0.67
C ARG A 98 0.98 10.28 0.28
N GLN A 99 0.66 10.57 1.53
CA GLN A 99 1.65 10.84 2.57
C GLN A 99 2.59 9.64 2.75
N LEU A 100 2.05 8.42 2.71
CA LEU A 100 2.85 7.21 2.74
C LEU A 100 3.79 7.09 1.54
N VAL A 101 3.31 7.36 0.32
CA VAL A 101 4.16 7.37 -0.89
C VAL A 101 5.31 8.37 -0.73
N HIS A 102 5.03 9.58 -0.25
CA HIS A 102 6.05 10.60 0.00
C HIS A 102 7.08 10.17 1.05
N ILE A 103 6.64 9.57 2.16
CA ILE A 103 7.56 9.07 3.20
C ILE A 103 8.44 7.97 2.62
N ILE A 104 7.88 6.99 1.92
CA ILE A 104 8.68 5.89 1.35
C ILE A 104 9.67 6.41 0.32
N ALA A 105 9.24 7.32 -0.57
CA ALA A 105 10.11 7.91 -1.59
C ALA A 105 11.25 8.73 -0.97
N ALA A 106 11.00 9.44 0.13
CA ALA A 106 12.03 10.22 0.82
C ALA A 106 13.07 9.32 1.54
N GLN A 107 12.65 8.16 2.06
CA GLN A 107 13.52 7.25 2.80
C GLN A 107 14.22 6.21 1.90
N SER A 108 13.65 5.91 0.74
CA SER A 108 14.10 4.84 -0.16
C SER A 108 14.65 5.44 -1.46
N LEU A 109 15.93 5.85 -1.44
CA LEU A 109 16.54 6.62 -2.53
C LEU A 109 16.53 5.90 -3.90
N ASP A 110 16.52 4.56 -3.89
CA ASP A 110 16.50 3.74 -5.11
C ASP A 110 15.09 3.33 -5.55
N ALA A 111 14.06 3.69 -4.77
CA ALA A 111 12.70 3.29 -5.06
C ALA A 111 12.17 4.02 -6.31
N ARG A 112 11.68 3.23 -7.27
CA ARG A 112 11.05 3.77 -8.48
C ARG A 112 9.58 4.06 -8.22
N LEU A 113 9.16 5.26 -8.58
CA LEU A 113 7.75 5.63 -8.73
C LEU A 113 7.43 5.74 -10.21
N ASP A 114 6.41 5.04 -10.69
CA ASP A 114 5.91 5.22 -12.04
C ASP A 114 5.22 6.59 -12.22
N GLY A 115 4.96 6.99 -13.46
CA GLY A 115 4.39 8.31 -13.77
C GLY A 115 3.01 8.52 -13.12
N SER A 116 2.19 7.47 -13.06
CA SER A 116 0.86 7.52 -12.43
C SER A 116 0.95 7.71 -10.91
N THR A 117 1.89 7.05 -10.25
CA THR A 117 2.14 7.16 -8.81
C THR A 117 2.70 8.52 -8.46
N LYS A 118 3.61 9.07 -9.27
CA LYS A 118 4.11 10.45 -9.11
C LYS A 118 2.96 11.46 -9.21
N LEU A 119 2.16 11.37 -10.27
CA LEU A 119 1.00 12.26 -10.46
C LEU A 119 0.01 12.14 -9.29
N PHE A 120 -0.24 10.93 -8.79
CA PHE A 120 -1.09 10.73 -7.61
C PHE A 120 -0.51 11.39 -6.36
N ALA A 121 0.79 11.24 -6.12
CA ALA A 121 1.46 11.81 -4.96
C ALA A 121 1.44 13.35 -4.97
N ASP A 122 1.56 13.95 -6.16
CA ASP A 122 1.67 15.40 -6.36
C ASP A 122 0.31 16.11 -6.61
N SER A 123 -0.80 15.38 -6.59
CA SER A 123 -2.14 15.93 -6.88
C SER A 123 -3.16 15.70 -5.77
N GLU A 124 -4.33 16.34 -5.89
CA GLU A 124 -5.47 16.12 -4.99
C GLU A 124 -6.43 15.00 -5.49
N GLY A 125 -6.14 14.38 -6.64
CA GLY A 125 -6.98 13.37 -7.30
C GLY A 125 -6.73 11.91 -6.89
N GLN A 126 -7.66 11.00 -7.19
CA GLN A 126 -7.51 9.57 -6.89
C GLN A 126 -6.35 8.94 -7.67
N ALA A 127 -5.82 7.80 -7.18
CA ALA A 127 -4.86 7.03 -7.95
C ALA A 127 -5.46 6.63 -9.31
N THR A 128 -4.73 6.87 -10.40
CA THR A 128 -5.27 6.77 -11.76
C THR A 128 -5.17 5.38 -12.34
N GLN A 129 -4.36 4.50 -11.75
CA GLN A 129 -4.26 3.10 -12.15
C GLN A 129 -5.47 2.34 -11.59
N LEU A 130 -6.33 1.88 -12.50
CA LEU A 130 -7.55 1.11 -12.24
C LEU A 130 -7.37 -0.34 -12.71
N PRO A 131 -6.54 -1.17 -12.05
CA PRO A 131 -6.52 -2.59 -12.37
C PRO A 131 -7.90 -3.19 -12.13
N ASP A 132 -8.43 -3.87 -13.13
CA ASP A 132 -9.45 -4.88 -12.89
C ASP A 132 -8.83 -6.05 -12.09
N THR A 133 -9.66 -7.00 -11.66
CA THR A 133 -9.20 -8.15 -10.88
C THR A 133 -8.14 -8.97 -11.63
N ALA A 134 -8.22 -9.05 -12.97
CA ALA A 134 -7.27 -9.81 -13.78
C ALA A 134 -5.90 -9.12 -13.84
N ALA A 135 -5.86 -7.80 -13.96
CA ALA A 135 -4.64 -7.00 -13.92
C ALA A 135 -3.98 -7.06 -12.53
N LEU A 136 -4.77 -7.10 -11.46
CA LEU A 136 -4.25 -7.30 -10.10
C LEU A 136 -3.62 -8.69 -9.94
N ALA A 137 -4.29 -9.74 -10.42
CA ALA A 137 -3.78 -11.10 -10.39
C ALA A 137 -2.50 -11.27 -11.23
N LEU A 138 -2.43 -10.67 -12.41
CA LEU A 138 -1.23 -10.69 -13.26
C LEU A 138 -0.05 -9.97 -12.59
N HIS A 139 -0.32 -8.89 -11.85
CA HIS A 139 0.69 -8.22 -11.06
C HIS A 139 1.18 -9.10 -9.92
N ASP A 140 0.27 -9.75 -9.20
CA ASP A 140 0.61 -10.65 -8.10
C ASP A 140 1.47 -11.83 -8.57
N GLN A 141 1.29 -12.32 -9.81
CA GLN A 141 2.17 -13.32 -10.44
C GLN A 141 3.59 -12.82 -10.71
N LYS A 142 3.77 -11.52 -10.99
CA LYS A 142 5.09 -10.93 -11.21
C LYS A 142 5.86 -10.67 -9.92
N LEU A 143 5.18 -10.76 -8.78
CA LEU A 143 5.72 -10.52 -7.45
C LEU A 143 5.98 -11.80 -6.64
N ALA A 144 5.47 -12.93 -7.13
CA ALA A 144 5.65 -14.25 -6.52
C ALA A 144 7.08 -14.79 -6.68
#